data_AF-A0A7Y5HAQ9-F1
#
_entry.id   AF-A0A7Y5HAQ9-F1
#
_cell.length_a   1.000
_cell.length_b   1.000
_cell.length_c   1.000
_cell.angle_alpha   90.00
_cell.angle_beta   90.00
_cell.angle_gamma   90.00
#
_symmetry.space_group_name_H-M   'P 1'
#
loop_
_entity.id
_entity.type
_entity.pdbx_description
1 polymer ?
#
loop_
_entity_poly.entity_id
_entity_poly.type
_entity_poly.pdbx_seq_one_letter_code
_entity_poly.pdbx_strand_id
1 'polypeptide(L)'
;MSHDHIHGEPCDHLHGKHPVVTELTHHLPFSVAAVILALVALAVVQGVFQVRDRASLADLFHICHPIHLLLSAASTTGMFWLHDGSRLRAAFIGLVGSAPLCALGDIAFPWLGGRILGVPMTFHICAFEEPWLVWPCVLLGIGTGLLGASHVRKVTLYSHSAHVLVSSFASAIYLVAFGFTEWTSSFALVLLVLLAAVMVPCCLSDIVFPLLFAQKRRRAPAGAPARPGSASPTA
;
A
#
# COMPACT_ATOMS: atom_id res chain seq x y z
N MET A 1 42.47 -2.47 -40.50
CA MET A 1 43.40 -2.89 -39.44
C MET A 1 42.93 -2.17 -38.19
N SER A 2 42.04 -2.78 -37.40
CA SER A 2 42.34 -3.52 -36.15
C SER A 2 43.13 -2.62 -35.19
N HIS A 3 42.64 -2.23 -34.01
CA HIS A 3 42.28 -3.14 -32.92
C HIS A 3 41.22 -2.57 -31.97
N ASP A 4 40.33 -3.47 -31.55
CA ASP A 4 39.48 -3.38 -30.36
C ASP A 4 40.28 -3.19 -29.07
N HIS A 5 39.74 -2.43 -28.12
CA HIS A 5 39.87 -2.77 -26.70
C HIS A 5 38.55 -2.50 -25.98
N ILE A 6 37.83 -3.59 -25.78
CA ILE A 6 36.69 -3.76 -24.88
C ILE A 6 37.22 -3.62 -23.44
N HIS A 7 36.80 -2.58 -22.74
CA HIS A 7 36.77 -2.61 -21.28
C HIS A 7 35.38 -3.05 -20.86
N GLY A 8 35.27 -4.37 -20.65
CA GLY A 8 34.23 -4.96 -19.83
C GLY A 8 34.50 -4.57 -18.39
N GLU A 9 33.69 -3.65 -17.87
CA GLU A 9 33.58 -3.45 -16.43
C GLU A 9 32.86 -4.68 -15.83
N PRO A 10 33.34 -5.22 -14.70
CA PRO A 10 32.88 -6.49 -14.17
C PRO A 10 31.43 -6.39 -13.70
N CYS A 11 30.63 -7.40 -14.02
CA CYS A 11 29.36 -7.64 -13.35
C CYS A 11 29.63 -7.82 -11.85
N ASP A 12 29.28 -6.82 -11.05
CA ASP A 12 29.32 -6.91 -9.59
C ASP A 12 28.40 -8.03 -9.12
N HIS A 13 29.01 -9.17 -8.88
CA HIS A 13 28.52 -10.24 -8.03
C HIS A 13 28.50 -9.75 -6.58
N LEU A 14 27.42 -9.09 -6.14
CA LEU A 14 27.16 -8.96 -4.71
C LEU A 14 25.69 -9.25 -4.35
N HIS A 15 25.54 -10.39 -3.68
CA HIS A 15 24.45 -10.80 -2.79
C HIS A 15 23.22 -11.45 -3.43
N GLY A 16 23.18 -12.79 -3.33
CA GLY A 16 21.99 -13.63 -3.48
C GLY A 16 20.95 -13.40 -2.39
N LYS A 17 20.43 -12.18 -2.28
CA LYS A 17 19.16 -11.89 -1.61
C LYS A 17 18.09 -11.78 -2.69
N HIS A 18 16.95 -12.44 -2.48
CA HIS A 18 15.81 -12.29 -3.38
C HIS A 18 15.51 -10.79 -3.58
N PRO A 19 15.23 -10.33 -4.83
CA PRO A 19 14.99 -8.91 -5.12
C PRO A 19 13.90 -8.29 -4.22
N VAL A 20 12.92 -9.10 -3.81
CA VAL A 20 11.86 -8.71 -2.86
C VAL A 20 12.41 -8.39 -1.47
N VAL A 21 13.35 -9.19 -0.96
CA VAL A 21 13.92 -9.01 0.39
C VAL A 21 14.76 -7.74 0.45
N THR A 22 15.57 -7.49 -0.57
CA THR A 22 16.38 -6.26 -0.67
C THR A 22 15.49 -5.02 -0.70
N GLU A 23 14.42 -5.05 -1.49
CA GLU A 23 13.47 -3.94 -1.57
C GLU A 23 12.74 -3.74 -0.23
N LEU A 24 12.27 -4.81 0.40
CA LEU A 24 11.59 -4.75 1.70
C LEU A 24 12.48 -4.15 2.80
N THR A 25 13.78 -4.50 2.82
CA THR A 25 14.73 -3.91 3.77
C THR A 25 14.95 -2.42 3.56
N HIS A 26 14.77 -1.92 2.35
CA HIS A 26 14.88 -0.49 2.04
C HIS A 26 13.65 0.30 2.52
N HIS A 27 12.46 -0.31 2.49
CA HIS A 27 11.20 0.31 2.95
C HIS A 27 10.99 0.23 4.46
N LEU A 28 11.62 -0.75 5.13
CA LEU A 28 11.53 -0.96 6.58
C LEU A 28 11.70 0.31 7.45
N PRO A 29 12.74 1.17 7.28
CA PRO A 29 12.92 2.34 8.14
C PRO A 29 11.75 3.33 8.07
N PHE A 30 11.18 3.53 6.89
CA PHE A 30 10.02 4.39 6.72
C PHE A 30 8.78 3.78 7.38
N SER A 31 8.54 2.48 7.20
CA SER A 31 7.42 1.79 7.83
C SER A 31 7.51 1.80 9.37
N VAL A 32 8.70 1.61 9.93
CA VAL A 32 8.92 1.74 11.39
C VAL A 32 8.55 3.15 11.86
N ALA A 33 9.03 4.19 11.17
CA ALA A 33 8.69 5.57 11.51
C ALA A 33 7.18 5.84 11.41
N ALA A 34 6.51 5.31 10.38
CA ALA A 34 5.07 5.45 10.18
C ALA A 34 4.26 4.78 11.30
N VAL A 35 4.63 3.57 11.73
CA VAL A 35 3.97 2.86 12.84
C VAL A 35 4.20 3.58 14.17
N ILE A 36 5.42 4.05 14.44
CA ILE A 36 5.70 4.84 15.65
C ILE A 36 4.85 6.12 15.64
N LEU A 37 4.78 6.82 14.52
CA LEU A 37 3.98 8.04 14.39
C LEU A 37 2.48 7.75 14.59
N ALA A 38 1.98 6.64 14.06
CA ALA A 38 0.60 6.19 14.26
C ALA A 38 0.30 5.91 15.75
N LEU A 39 1.22 5.24 16.47
CA LEU A 39 1.06 4.97 17.91
C LEU A 39 1.14 6.25 18.76
N VAL A 40 2.04 7.17 18.41
CA VAL A 40 2.11 8.50 19.06
C VAL A 40 0.81 9.26 18.86
N ALA A 41 0.29 9.28 17.64
CA ALA A 41 -0.94 9.99 17.36
C ALA A 41 -2.17 9.32 17.99
N LEU A 42 -2.21 7.98 18.07
CA LEU A 42 -3.21 7.26 18.85
C LEU A 42 -3.14 7.64 20.33
N ALA A 43 -1.93 7.75 20.92
CA ALA A 43 -1.77 8.24 22.29
C ALA A 43 -2.24 9.68 22.46
N VAL A 44 -2.03 10.55 21.46
CA VAL A 44 -2.56 11.93 21.46
C VAL A 44 -4.09 11.93 21.37
N VAL A 45 -4.69 11.09 20.54
CA VAL A 45 -6.16 10.92 20.45
C VAL A 45 -6.76 10.50 21.79
N GLN A 46 -6.15 9.53 22.47
CA GLN A 46 -6.64 9.03 23.76
C GLN A 46 -6.30 9.94 24.96
N GLY A 47 -5.18 10.66 24.88
CA GLY A 47 -4.62 11.45 25.99
C GLY A 47 -5.00 12.94 25.94
N VAL A 48 -4.94 13.57 24.77
CA VAL A 48 -5.25 14.99 24.60
C VAL A 48 -6.72 15.18 24.23
N PHE A 49 -7.19 14.44 23.22
CA PHE A 49 -8.59 14.55 22.76
C PHE A 49 -9.57 13.71 23.60
N GLN A 50 -9.05 12.92 24.56
CA GLN A 50 -9.84 12.08 25.48
C GLN A 50 -10.78 11.09 24.78
N VAL A 51 -10.48 10.72 23.53
CA VAL A 51 -11.26 9.73 22.77
C VAL A 51 -10.77 8.34 23.15
N ARG A 52 -11.47 7.69 24.07
CA ARG A 52 -11.08 6.38 24.65
C ARG A 52 -12.13 5.30 24.47
N ASP A 53 -13.38 5.69 24.21
CA ASP A 53 -14.45 4.72 23.99
C ASP A 53 -14.27 4.02 22.63
N ARG A 54 -14.71 2.76 22.58
CA ARG A 54 -14.52 1.93 21.39
C ARG A 54 -15.36 2.38 20.20
N ALA A 55 -16.49 3.04 20.42
CA ALA A 55 -17.36 3.51 19.35
C ALA A 55 -16.69 4.65 18.58
N SER A 56 -16.21 5.68 19.28
CA SER A 56 -15.49 6.80 18.65
C SER A 56 -14.20 6.35 17.95
N LEU A 57 -13.49 5.36 18.50
CA LEU A 57 -12.32 4.77 17.83
C LEU A 57 -12.72 3.96 16.59
N ALA A 58 -13.84 3.26 16.61
CA ALA A 58 -14.37 2.58 15.43
C ALA A 58 -14.76 3.59 14.33
N ASP A 59 -15.37 4.71 14.70
CA ASP A 59 -15.69 5.80 13.76
C ASP A 59 -14.41 6.37 13.11
N LEU A 60 -13.34 6.55 13.90
CA LEU A 60 -12.06 7.01 13.37
C LEU A 60 -11.44 5.97 12.41
N PHE A 61 -11.59 4.68 12.72
CA PHE A 61 -11.20 3.61 11.81
C PHE A 61 -12.02 3.67 10.50
N HIS A 62 -13.33 3.90 10.57
CA HIS A 62 -14.21 4.08 9.41
C HIS A 62 -13.91 5.33 8.58
N ILE A 63 -13.10 6.26 9.10
CA ILE A 63 -12.56 7.39 8.32
C ILE A 63 -11.20 7.01 7.71
N CYS A 64 -10.27 6.50 8.52
CA CYS A 64 -8.91 6.22 8.08
C CYS A 64 -8.85 5.08 7.04
N HIS A 65 -9.61 4.00 7.24
CA HIS A 65 -9.55 2.84 6.36
C HIS A 65 -10.05 3.15 4.94
N PRO A 66 -11.21 3.81 4.71
CA PRO A 66 -11.61 4.20 3.36
C PRO A 66 -10.66 5.21 2.70
N ILE A 67 -10.05 6.13 3.46
CA ILE A 67 -9.00 7.02 2.92
C ILE A 67 -7.80 6.21 2.44
N HIS A 68 -7.34 5.23 3.22
CA HIS A 68 -6.29 4.31 2.79
C HIS A 68 -6.69 3.55 1.52
N LEU A 69 -7.90 2.97 1.45
CA LEU A 69 -8.38 2.27 0.25
C LEU A 69 -8.40 3.17 -0.97
N LEU A 70 -8.84 4.43 -0.83
CA LEU A 70 -8.83 5.41 -1.92
C LEU A 70 -7.40 5.64 -2.41
N LEU A 71 -6.45 5.91 -1.50
CA LEU A 71 -5.06 6.17 -1.86
C LEU A 71 -4.41 4.94 -2.52
N SER A 72 -4.65 3.74 -1.99
CA SER A 72 -4.12 2.47 -2.53
C SER A 72 -4.72 2.13 -3.90
N ALA A 73 -6.03 2.31 -4.07
CA ALA A 73 -6.69 2.11 -5.36
C ALA A 73 -6.17 3.10 -6.41
N ALA A 74 -5.94 4.37 -6.03
CA ALA A 74 -5.40 5.39 -6.92
C ALA A 74 -3.97 5.08 -7.37
N SER A 75 -3.08 4.71 -6.44
CA SER A 75 -1.69 4.36 -6.76
C SER A 75 -1.62 3.12 -7.67
N THR A 76 -2.33 2.05 -7.30
CA THR A 76 -2.34 0.76 -8.02
C THR A 76 -2.90 0.92 -9.44
N THR A 77 -4.04 1.60 -9.57
CA THR A 77 -4.67 1.86 -10.86
C THR A 77 -3.80 2.74 -11.76
N GLY A 78 -3.29 3.85 -11.20
CA GLY A 78 -2.50 4.81 -11.95
C GLY A 78 -1.19 4.21 -12.45
N MET A 79 -0.53 3.41 -11.62
CA MET A 79 0.71 2.72 -12.00
C MET A 79 0.46 1.71 -13.13
N PHE A 80 -0.59 0.90 -13.05
CA PHE A 80 -0.91 -0.06 -14.11
C PHE A 80 -1.31 0.64 -15.41
N TRP A 81 -2.12 1.70 -15.34
CA TRP A 81 -2.56 2.46 -16.51
C TRP A 81 -1.39 3.05 -17.31
N LEU A 82 -0.37 3.59 -16.62
CA LEU A 82 0.86 4.10 -17.23
C LEU A 82 1.62 3.04 -18.04
N HIS A 83 1.48 1.76 -17.71
CA HIS A 83 2.23 0.67 -18.33
C HIS A 83 1.47 -0.08 -19.43
N ASP A 84 0.20 -0.46 -19.20
CA ASP A 84 -0.58 -1.29 -20.13
C ASP A 84 -1.56 -0.48 -21.02
N GLY A 85 -1.98 0.70 -20.56
CA GLY A 85 -2.85 1.62 -21.30
C GLY A 85 -4.29 1.13 -21.52
N SER A 86 -4.76 0.10 -20.82
CA SER A 86 -6.14 -0.41 -20.90
C SER A 86 -6.95 -0.07 -19.64
N ARG A 87 -8.04 0.72 -19.80
CA ARG A 87 -8.77 1.33 -18.65
C ARG A 87 -9.45 0.27 -17.80
N LEU A 88 -10.07 -0.72 -18.45
CA LEU A 88 -10.79 -1.80 -17.79
C LEU A 88 -9.86 -2.70 -16.97
N ARG A 89 -8.68 -3.04 -17.50
CA ARG A 89 -7.71 -3.85 -16.74
C ARG A 89 -7.10 -3.05 -15.60
N ALA A 90 -6.80 -1.76 -15.82
CA ALA A 90 -6.32 -0.88 -14.75
C ALA A 90 -7.34 -0.79 -13.61
N ALA A 91 -8.63 -0.64 -13.92
CA ALA A 91 -9.68 -0.62 -12.91
C ALA A 91 -9.79 -1.96 -12.16
N PHE A 92 -9.74 -3.09 -12.87
CA PHE A 92 -9.77 -4.42 -12.24
C PHE A 92 -8.56 -4.64 -11.31
N ILE A 93 -7.36 -4.27 -11.77
CA ILE A 93 -6.14 -4.36 -10.99
C ILE A 93 -6.17 -3.41 -9.79
N GLY A 94 -6.70 -2.20 -9.96
CA GLY A 94 -6.95 -1.27 -8.86
C GLY A 94 -7.86 -1.85 -7.80
N LEU A 95 -8.94 -2.51 -8.20
CA LEU A 95 -9.90 -3.12 -7.27
C LEU A 95 -9.30 -4.30 -6.50
N VAL A 96 -8.73 -5.27 -7.23
CA VAL A 96 -8.19 -6.53 -6.64
C VAL A 96 -6.85 -6.30 -5.95
N GLY A 97 -6.07 -5.32 -6.39
CA GLY A 97 -4.78 -4.96 -5.81
C GLY A 97 -4.87 -4.04 -4.59
N SER A 98 -6.00 -3.38 -4.35
CA SER A 98 -6.17 -2.50 -3.17
C SER A 98 -7.06 -3.14 -2.10
N ALA A 99 -8.37 -3.26 -2.36
CA ALA A 99 -9.38 -3.60 -1.36
C ALA A 99 -9.03 -4.84 -0.50
N PRO A 100 -8.68 -6.01 -1.07
CA PRO A 100 -8.37 -7.18 -0.23
C PRO A 100 -7.03 -7.04 0.50
N LEU A 101 -6.05 -6.32 -0.06
CA LEU A 101 -4.73 -6.15 0.57
C LEU A 101 -4.80 -5.12 1.71
N CYS A 102 -5.55 -4.04 1.52
CA CYS A 102 -5.85 -3.08 2.59
C CYS A 102 -6.64 -3.74 3.72
N ALA A 103 -7.64 -4.57 3.42
CA ALA A 103 -8.36 -5.32 4.44
C ALA A 103 -7.46 -6.35 5.15
N LEU A 104 -6.58 -7.03 4.41
CA LEU A 104 -5.60 -7.94 5.01
C LEU A 104 -4.72 -7.19 6.03
N GLY A 105 -4.16 -6.04 5.65
CA GLY A 105 -3.31 -5.23 6.51
C GLY A 105 -4.03 -4.58 7.68
N ASP A 106 -5.08 -3.80 7.42
CA ASP A 106 -5.67 -2.95 8.46
C ASP A 106 -6.61 -3.70 9.41
N ILE A 107 -7.10 -4.89 9.00
CA ILE A 107 -8.14 -5.63 9.72
C ILE A 107 -7.60 -6.99 10.15
N ALA A 108 -7.20 -7.84 9.21
CA ALA A 108 -6.90 -9.23 9.50
C ALA A 108 -5.62 -9.41 10.34
N PHE A 109 -4.55 -8.66 10.04
CA PHE A 109 -3.31 -8.71 10.82
C PHE A 109 -3.48 -8.18 12.25
N PRO A 110 -4.07 -6.99 12.49
CA PRO A 110 -4.38 -6.50 13.83
C PRO A 110 -5.30 -7.44 14.61
N TRP A 111 -6.36 -7.96 13.99
CA TRP A 111 -7.24 -8.96 14.60
C TRP A 111 -6.46 -10.20 15.02
N LEU A 112 -5.64 -10.76 14.12
CA LEU A 112 -4.85 -11.96 14.39
C LEU A 112 -3.81 -11.71 15.48
N GLY A 113 -3.12 -10.56 15.43
CA GLY A 113 -2.13 -10.15 16.43
C GLY A 113 -2.75 -10.04 17.82
N GLY A 114 -3.91 -9.39 17.94
CA GLY A 114 -4.63 -9.32 19.22
C GLY A 114 -5.05 -10.70 19.74
N ARG A 115 -5.50 -11.60 18.85
CA ARG A 115 -5.86 -12.98 19.20
C ARG A 115 -4.66 -13.82 19.64
N ILE A 116 -3.52 -13.72 18.96
CA ILE A 116 -2.27 -14.40 19.34
C ILE A 116 -1.80 -13.94 20.73
N LEU A 117 -2.01 -12.66 21.04
CA LEU A 117 -1.69 -12.07 22.33
C LEU A 117 -2.76 -12.35 23.42
N GLY A 118 -3.75 -13.21 23.14
CA GLY A 118 -4.75 -13.65 24.11
C GLY A 118 -5.93 -12.71 24.34
N VAL A 119 -6.07 -11.65 23.53
CA VAL A 119 -7.18 -10.69 23.64
C VAL A 119 -8.37 -11.13 22.79
N PRO A 120 -9.60 -11.12 23.34
CA PRO A 120 -10.81 -11.40 22.55
C PRO A 120 -11.09 -10.23 21.61
N MET A 121 -10.64 -10.36 20.37
CA MET A 121 -10.86 -9.39 19.30
C MET A 121 -12.17 -9.64 18.56
N THR A 122 -12.94 -8.57 18.32
CA THR A 122 -14.09 -8.60 17.40
C THR A 122 -13.59 -8.54 15.96
N PHE A 123 -14.06 -9.45 15.11
CA PHE A 123 -13.74 -9.40 13.69
C PHE A 123 -14.77 -8.53 12.98
N HIS A 124 -14.32 -7.38 12.51
CA HIS A 124 -15.13 -6.40 11.78
C HIS A 124 -14.49 -6.13 10.42
N ILE A 125 -15.25 -6.31 9.35
CA ILE A 125 -14.78 -6.13 7.97
C ILE A 125 -15.48 -4.91 7.36
N CYS A 126 -14.79 -3.77 7.31
CA CYS A 126 -15.39 -2.52 6.86
C CYS A 126 -16.13 -2.61 5.50
N ALA A 127 -15.70 -3.50 4.59
CA ALA A 127 -16.30 -3.68 3.27
C ALA A 127 -17.71 -4.32 3.26
N PHE A 128 -18.07 -5.11 4.28
CA PHE A 128 -19.40 -5.72 4.39
C PHE A 128 -20.30 -4.98 5.38
N GLU A 129 -19.72 -4.43 6.43
CA GLU A 129 -20.45 -3.70 7.46
C GLU A 129 -20.76 -2.26 7.02
N GLU A 130 -19.80 -1.58 6.37
CA GLU A 130 -19.94 -0.21 5.87
C GLU A 130 -19.68 -0.10 4.36
N PRO A 131 -20.43 -0.83 3.51
CA PRO A 131 -20.17 -0.90 2.08
C PRO A 131 -20.32 0.46 1.39
N TRP A 132 -21.15 1.35 1.93
CA TRP A 132 -21.38 2.69 1.42
C TRP A 132 -20.18 3.62 1.62
N LEU A 133 -19.28 3.34 2.56
CA LEU A 133 -18.02 4.05 2.71
C LEU A 133 -16.95 3.44 1.81
N VAL A 134 -16.80 2.12 1.87
CA VAL A 134 -15.69 1.40 1.24
C VAL A 134 -15.77 1.45 -0.29
N TRP A 135 -16.88 1.03 -0.89
CA TRP A 135 -16.95 0.89 -2.35
C TRP A 135 -16.86 2.22 -3.08
N PRO A 136 -17.53 3.31 -2.63
CA PRO A 136 -17.34 4.62 -3.26
C PRO A 136 -15.91 5.13 -3.15
N CYS A 137 -15.23 4.98 -2.01
CA CYS A 137 -13.83 5.38 -1.87
C CYS A 137 -12.90 4.60 -2.82
N VAL A 138 -13.12 3.29 -2.98
CA VAL A 138 -12.37 2.46 -3.95
C VAL A 138 -12.62 2.92 -5.39
N LEU A 139 -13.89 3.14 -5.78
CA LEU A 139 -14.23 3.60 -7.13
C LEU A 139 -13.67 5.00 -7.41
N LEU A 140 -13.71 5.91 -6.42
CA LEU A 140 -13.08 7.23 -6.50
C LEU A 140 -11.55 7.09 -6.63
N GLY A 141 -10.92 6.20 -5.87
CA GLY A 141 -9.51 5.88 -6.00
C GLY A 141 -9.15 5.41 -7.41
N ILE A 142 -9.90 4.45 -7.97
CA ILE A 142 -9.73 3.99 -9.35
C ILE A 142 -9.90 5.16 -10.35
N GLY A 143 -10.94 5.97 -10.19
CA GLY A 143 -11.20 7.13 -11.05
C GLY A 143 -10.05 8.15 -11.02
N THR A 144 -9.58 8.51 -9.83
CA THR A 144 -8.43 9.41 -9.65
C THR A 144 -7.14 8.81 -10.20
N GLY A 145 -6.93 7.50 -10.08
CA GLY A 145 -5.80 6.80 -10.70
C GLY A 145 -5.84 6.85 -12.23
N LEU A 146 -6.99 6.60 -12.85
CA LEU A 146 -7.17 6.66 -14.30
C LEU A 146 -6.99 8.09 -14.86
N LEU A 147 -7.50 9.10 -14.15
CA LEU A 147 -7.43 10.50 -14.56
C LEU A 147 -6.04 11.11 -14.29
N GLY A 148 -5.50 10.89 -13.09
CA GLY A 148 -4.28 11.53 -12.58
C GLY A 148 -2.98 10.96 -13.17
N ALA A 149 -3.00 9.72 -13.66
CA ALA A 149 -1.85 9.09 -14.28
C ALA A 149 -1.34 9.83 -15.53
N SER A 150 -2.19 10.59 -16.21
CA SER A 150 -1.79 11.40 -17.37
C SER A 150 -1.02 12.69 -17.01
N HIS A 151 -1.07 13.14 -15.75
CA HIS A 151 -0.54 14.44 -15.35
C HIS A 151 0.61 14.40 -14.34
N VAL A 152 0.72 13.38 -13.46
CA VAL A 152 1.70 13.50 -12.36
C VAL A 152 2.31 12.18 -11.88
N ARG A 153 3.47 11.81 -12.45
CA ARG A 153 4.36 10.73 -11.94
C ARG A 153 4.84 10.95 -10.49
N LYS A 154 4.76 12.19 -9.98
CA LYS A 154 5.06 12.52 -8.57
C LYS A 154 3.90 12.19 -7.61
N VAL A 155 2.65 12.22 -8.05
CA VAL A 155 1.48 11.95 -7.19
C VAL A 155 1.44 10.49 -6.74
N THR A 156 1.90 9.56 -7.58
CA THR A 156 2.00 8.13 -7.21
C THR A 156 3.04 7.88 -6.11
N LEU A 157 4.12 8.66 -6.04
CA LEU A 157 5.14 8.55 -5.00
C LEU A 157 4.67 9.15 -3.66
N TYR A 158 4.04 10.33 -3.69
CA TYR A 158 3.42 10.90 -2.47
C TYR A 158 2.27 10.04 -1.95
N SER A 159 1.51 9.41 -2.86
CA SER A 159 0.48 8.44 -2.52
C SER A 159 1.04 7.20 -1.83
N HIS A 160 2.29 6.77 -2.13
CA HIS A 160 2.93 5.65 -1.44
C HIS A 160 3.14 5.94 0.06
N SER A 161 3.92 6.98 0.37
CA SER A 161 4.18 7.35 1.76
C SER A 161 2.91 7.71 2.53
N ALA A 162 1.94 8.37 1.88
CA ALA A 162 0.68 8.71 2.49
C ALA A 162 -0.15 7.47 2.85
N HIS A 163 -0.30 6.50 1.93
CA HIS A 163 -1.16 5.34 2.21
C HIS A 163 -0.54 4.40 3.25
N VAL A 164 0.80 4.26 3.29
CA VAL A 164 1.50 3.50 4.35
C VAL A 164 1.28 4.14 5.72
N LEU A 165 1.34 5.46 5.80
CA LEU A 165 1.06 6.18 7.04
C LEU A 165 -0.40 6.00 7.47
N VAL A 166 -1.36 6.24 6.57
CA VAL A 166 -2.79 6.10 6.88
C VAL A 166 -3.15 4.65 7.23
N SER A 167 -2.54 3.65 6.58
CA SER A 167 -2.68 2.23 6.93
C SER A 167 -2.14 1.94 8.33
N SER A 168 -0.99 2.52 8.70
CA SER A 168 -0.43 2.39 10.05
C SER A 168 -1.38 2.94 11.11
N PHE A 169 -2.01 4.10 10.84
CA PHE A 169 -3.04 4.68 11.68
C PHE A 169 -4.29 3.79 11.77
N ALA A 170 -4.84 3.36 10.63
CA ALA A 170 -6.02 2.51 10.57
C ALA A 170 -5.80 1.20 11.35
N SER A 171 -4.65 0.55 11.13
CA SER A 171 -4.26 -0.68 11.83
C SER A 171 -4.16 -0.49 13.35
N ALA A 172 -3.55 0.61 13.80
CA ALA A 172 -3.41 0.93 15.22
C ALA A 172 -4.77 1.19 15.89
N ILE A 173 -5.63 1.97 15.22
CA ILE A 173 -6.98 2.28 15.70
C ILE A 173 -7.82 1.01 15.73
N TYR A 174 -7.78 0.18 14.68
CA TYR A 174 -8.52 -1.09 14.63
C TYR A 174 -8.17 -1.99 15.83
N LEU A 175 -6.88 -2.15 16.09
CA LEU A 175 -6.40 -2.99 17.17
C LEU A 175 -7.02 -2.58 18.53
N VAL A 176 -7.10 -1.27 18.80
CA VAL A 176 -7.65 -0.77 20.07
C VAL A 176 -9.18 -0.74 20.06
N ALA A 177 -9.80 -0.29 18.98
CA ALA A 177 -11.25 -0.17 18.83
C ALA A 177 -11.96 -1.51 19.01
N PHE A 178 -11.37 -2.59 18.46
CA PHE A 178 -12.00 -3.91 18.41
C PHE A 178 -11.49 -4.91 19.45
N GLY A 179 -10.63 -4.50 20.39
CA GLY A 179 -10.38 -5.32 21.59
C GLY A 179 -9.16 -4.95 22.43
N PHE A 180 -8.05 -4.54 21.81
CA PHE A 180 -6.73 -4.43 22.47
C PHE A 180 -6.54 -3.09 23.18
N THR A 181 -7.25 -2.85 24.27
CA THR A 181 -7.23 -1.55 24.97
C THR A 181 -5.93 -1.27 25.73
N GLU A 182 -5.29 -2.31 26.28
CA GLU A 182 -4.04 -2.22 27.07
C GLU A 182 -2.77 -2.27 26.18
N TRP A 183 -2.80 -1.54 25.07
CA TRP A 183 -1.72 -1.55 24.07
C TRP A 183 -0.40 -0.99 24.58
N THR A 184 -0.44 -0.05 25.54
CA THR A 184 0.75 0.60 26.12
C THR A 184 1.60 -0.39 26.92
N SER A 185 0.97 -1.28 27.69
CA SER A 185 1.65 -2.35 28.45
C SER A 185 2.35 -3.35 27.54
N SER A 186 1.81 -3.56 26.33
CA SER A 186 2.35 -4.49 25.32
C SER A 186 3.00 -3.76 24.14
N PHE A 187 3.54 -2.55 24.34
CA PHE A 187 4.00 -1.65 23.28
C PHE A 187 4.89 -2.33 22.24
N ALA A 188 5.90 -3.09 22.67
CA ALA A 188 6.84 -3.76 21.76
C ALA A 188 6.15 -4.81 20.88
N LEU A 189 5.20 -5.58 21.42
CA LEU A 189 4.46 -6.59 20.66
C LEU A 189 3.46 -5.96 19.71
N VAL A 190 2.77 -4.91 20.15
CA VAL A 190 1.87 -4.11 19.29
C VAL A 190 2.65 -3.50 18.13
N LEU A 191 3.82 -2.92 18.38
CA LEU A 191 4.70 -2.37 17.36
C LEU A 191 5.04 -3.43 16.30
N LEU A 192 5.41 -4.66 16.71
CA LEU A 192 5.73 -5.75 15.80
C LEU A 192 4.51 -6.22 14.99
N VAL A 193 3.35 -6.33 15.62
CA VAL A 193 2.08 -6.69 14.94
C VAL A 193 1.75 -5.65 13.86
N LEU A 194 1.80 -4.36 14.20
CA LEU A 194 1.50 -3.28 13.26
C LEU A 194 2.55 -3.17 12.15
N LEU A 195 3.82 -3.40 12.46
CA LEU A 195 4.88 -3.42 11.45
C LEU A 195 4.66 -4.57 10.46
N ALA A 196 4.28 -5.76 10.94
CA ALA A 196 3.91 -6.88 10.07
C ALA A 196 2.64 -6.58 9.25
N ALA A 197 1.64 -5.96 9.88
CA ALA A 197 0.37 -5.57 9.26
C ALA A 197 0.56 -4.62 8.07
N VAL A 198 1.54 -3.72 8.13
CA VAL A 198 1.83 -2.78 7.05
C VAL A 198 2.80 -3.37 6.03
N MET A 199 3.87 -4.03 6.49
CA MET A 199 4.94 -4.51 5.61
C MET A 199 4.51 -5.71 4.74
N VAL A 200 3.72 -6.64 5.29
CA VAL A 200 3.41 -7.89 4.60
C VAL A 200 2.37 -7.71 3.48
N PRO A 201 1.22 -7.04 3.69
CA PRO A 201 0.26 -6.83 2.61
C PRO A 201 0.55 -5.58 1.79
N CYS A 202 0.75 -4.42 2.42
CA CYS A 202 0.81 -3.13 1.72
C CYS A 202 2.17 -2.89 1.04
N CYS A 203 3.29 -3.18 1.70
CA CYS A 203 4.61 -3.02 1.04
C CYS A 203 4.87 -4.14 0.02
N LEU A 204 4.44 -5.37 0.30
CA LEU A 204 4.62 -6.47 -0.65
C LEU A 204 3.79 -6.27 -1.93
N SER A 205 2.55 -5.78 -1.82
CA SER A 205 1.73 -5.47 -3.01
C SER A 205 2.46 -4.49 -3.92
N ASP A 206 3.01 -3.44 -3.32
CA ASP A 206 3.66 -2.34 -4.02
C ASP A 206 4.99 -2.73 -4.65
N ILE A 207 5.65 -3.80 -4.17
CA ILE A 207 6.89 -4.34 -4.75
C ILE A 207 6.61 -5.41 -5.80
N VAL A 208 5.68 -6.32 -5.50
CA VAL A 208 5.38 -7.47 -6.37
C VAL A 208 4.69 -7.03 -7.65
N PHE A 209 3.75 -6.08 -7.57
CA PHE A 209 3.03 -5.60 -8.76
C PHE A 209 4.00 -5.06 -9.83
N PRO A 210 4.87 -4.06 -9.54
CA PRO A 210 5.82 -3.55 -10.52
C PRO A 210 6.77 -4.61 -11.10
N LEU A 211 7.28 -5.53 -10.27
CA LEU A 211 8.23 -6.55 -10.70
C LEU A 211 7.61 -7.52 -11.71
N LEU A 212 6.37 -7.97 -11.48
CA LEU A 212 5.64 -8.84 -12.40
C LEU A 212 5.46 -8.19 -13.79
N PHE A 213 5.19 -6.88 -13.84
CA PHE A 213 5.01 -6.16 -15.10
C PHE A 213 6.32 -5.76 -15.78
N ALA A 214 7.34 -5.39 -15.01
CA ALA A 214 8.67 -5.09 -15.55
C ALA A 214 9.31 -6.30 -16.25
N GLN A 215 9.11 -7.49 -15.69
CA GLN A 215 9.62 -8.74 -16.26
C GLN A 215 8.98 -9.07 -17.62
N LYS A 216 7.72 -8.66 -17.85
CA LYS A 216 7.04 -8.81 -19.13
C LYS A 216 7.64 -7.94 -20.24
N ARG A 217 8.19 -6.76 -19.91
CA ARG A 217 8.93 -5.90 -20.86
C ARG A 217 10.29 -6.46 -21.25
N ARG A 218 11.03 -7.09 -20.33
CA ARG A 218 12.31 -7.78 -20.66
C ARG A 218 12.11 -8.99 -21.57
N ARG A 219 10.90 -9.56 -21.61
CA ARG A 219 10.53 -10.67 -22.51
C ARG A 219 9.86 -10.22 -23.81
N ALA A 220 9.52 -8.93 -23.96
CA ALA A 220 9.14 -8.41 -25.27
C ALA A 220 10.42 -8.36 -26.12
N PRO A 221 10.46 -9.01 -27.29
CA PRO A 221 11.66 -9.02 -28.12
C PRO A 221 12.06 -7.58 -28.44
N ALA A 222 13.36 -7.29 -28.32
CA ALA A 222 13.96 -6.07 -28.83
C ALA A 222 13.70 -6.00 -30.34
N GLY A 223 12.62 -5.34 -30.74
CA GLY A 223 12.12 -5.35 -32.12
C GLY A 223 10.62 -5.11 -32.32
N ALA A 224 9.82 -4.90 -31.26
CA ALA A 224 8.43 -4.51 -31.46
C ALA A 224 8.35 -3.06 -32.04
N PRO A 225 7.72 -2.85 -33.21
CA PRO A 225 7.65 -1.53 -33.83
C PRO A 225 6.85 -0.55 -32.96
N ALA A 226 7.25 0.72 -32.99
CA ALA A 226 6.55 1.80 -32.32
C ALA A 226 5.06 1.81 -32.71
N ARG A 227 4.17 1.99 -31.72
CA ARG A 227 2.73 2.17 -31.98
C ARG A 227 2.54 3.36 -32.93
N PRO A 228 1.87 3.20 -34.09
CA PRO A 228 1.49 4.32 -34.92
C PRO A 228 0.25 4.96 -34.29
N GLY A 229 0.33 6.23 -33.88
CA GLY A 229 -0.82 6.88 -33.24
C GLY A 229 -0.58 8.28 -32.69
N SER A 230 0.12 9.14 -33.42
CA SER A 230 -0.04 10.60 -33.29
C SER A 230 0.19 11.25 -34.64
N ALA A 231 -0.76 11.03 -35.56
CA ALA A 231 -0.88 11.90 -36.72
C ALA A 231 -1.31 13.29 -36.20
N SER A 232 -0.36 14.21 -36.20
CA SER A 232 -0.62 15.64 -36.21
C SER A 232 -1.40 15.98 -37.49
N PRO A 233 -2.53 16.71 -37.41
CA PRO A 233 -3.05 17.40 -38.57
C PRO A 233 -2.34 18.75 -38.66
N THR A 234 -1.44 18.89 -39.63
CA THR A 234 -1.07 20.19 -40.19
C THR A 234 -1.96 20.47 -41.38
N ALA A 235 -2.73 21.55 -41.30
CA ALA A 235 -3.06 22.44 -42.42
C ALA A 235 -3.31 23.82 -41.81
#